data_AF-A0A815NQ38-F1
#
_entry.id   AF-A0A815NQ38-F1
#
_cell.length_a   1.000
_cell.length_b   1.000
_cell.length_c   1.000
_cell.angle_alpha   90.00
_cell.angle_beta   90.00
_cell.angle_gamma   90.00
#
_symmetry.space_group_name_H-M   'P 1'
#
loop_
_entity.id
_entity.type
_entity.pdbx_description
1 polymer ?
#
loop_
_entity_poly.entity_id
_entity_poly.type
_entity_poly.pdbx_seq_one_letter_code
_entity_poly.pdbx_strand_id
1 'polypeptide(L)'
;MATICNLPTIETLLQKKIRSTSLGVYLIIFSVASLIGMILLYFRIIVTLFFNEELDKNSLIHCRIITTILNFTFMLCVWTGAFVSIERVLIQLYKYSLYRSRKYVVVISVLLILLMAAVNITTFIGWQSAAHPSVPNMRLCKFRQLPAYLNIFEM
;
A
#
# COMPACT_ATOMS: atom_id res chain seq x y z
N MET A 1 12.15 5.92 10.26
CA MET A 1 11.47 5.93 11.58
C MET A 1 10.14 5.18 11.61
N ALA A 2 9.28 5.23 10.58
CA ALA A 2 7.98 4.53 10.58
C ALA A 2 8.04 2.99 10.71
N THR A 3 9.09 2.34 10.22
CA THR A 3 9.26 0.88 10.29
C THR A 3 9.47 0.34 11.70
N ILE A 4 10.18 1.09 12.55
CA ILE A 4 10.46 0.69 13.94
C ILE A 4 9.21 0.83 14.81
N CYS A 5 8.32 1.77 14.51
CA CYS A 5 7.07 1.94 15.24
C CYS A 5 6.04 0.84 14.91
N ASN A 6 6.05 0.28 13.69
CA ASN A 6 5.04 -0.69 13.27
C ASN A 6 5.28 -2.10 13.82
N LEU A 7 6.53 -2.50 14.09
CA LEU A 7 6.86 -3.81 14.68
C LEU A 7 6.22 -4.06 16.07
N PRO A 8 6.47 -3.20 17.08
CA PRO A 8 5.86 -3.38 18.41
C PRO A 8 4.34 -3.18 18.38
N THR A 9 3.84 -2.40 17.42
CA THR A 9 2.39 -2.25 17.20
C THR A 9 1.77 -3.55 16.71
N ILE A 10 2.41 -4.31 15.82
CA ILE A 10 1.91 -5.63 15.38
C ILE A 10 1.88 -6.61 16.56
N GLU A 11 2.92 -6.63 17.39
CA GLU A 11 3.02 -7.53 18.54
C GLU A 11 1.96 -7.23 19.60
N THR A 12 1.69 -5.95 19.87
CA THR A 12 0.60 -5.52 20.77
C THR A 12 -0.78 -5.80 20.17
N LEU A 13 -0.97 -5.60 18.85
CA LEU A 13 -2.20 -5.92 18.14
C LEU A 13 -2.49 -7.44 18.08
N LEU A 14 -1.47 -8.29 18.16
CA LEU A 14 -1.60 -9.75 18.21
C LEU A 14 -2.12 -10.26 19.56
N GLN A 15 -2.14 -9.42 20.61
CA GLN A 15 -2.76 -9.78 21.88
C GLN A 15 -4.27 -10.04 21.68
N LYS A 16 -4.77 -11.13 22.29
CA LYS A 16 -6.16 -11.64 22.14
C LYS A 16 -7.24 -10.56 22.34
N LYS A 17 -6.98 -9.57 23.20
CA LYS A 17 -7.94 -8.54 23.60
C LYS A 17 -8.18 -7.46 22.53
N ILE A 18 -7.18 -7.17 21.69
CA ILE A 18 -7.32 -6.18 20.61
C ILE A 18 -7.86 -6.84 19.35
N ARG A 19 -7.38 -8.06 19.06
CA ARG A 19 -7.86 -8.90 17.95
C ARG A 19 -9.35 -9.26 18.01
N SER A 20 -9.97 -9.17 19.19
CA SER A 20 -11.41 -9.44 19.37
C SER A 20 -12.30 -8.26 18.95
N THR A 21 -11.72 -7.07 18.77
CA THR A 21 -12.44 -5.87 18.33
C THR A 21 -12.39 -5.71 16.81
N SER A 22 -13.46 -5.16 16.24
CA SER A 22 -13.55 -4.80 14.82
C SER A 22 -12.45 -3.83 14.39
N LEU A 23 -12.23 -2.79 15.20
CA LEU A 23 -11.15 -1.82 15.06
C LEU A 23 -9.77 -2.50 14.99
N GLY A 24 -9.53 -3.48 15.87
CA GLY A 24 -8.28 -4.23 15.90
C GLY A 24 -7.99 -4.97 14.60
N VAL A 25 -9.01 -5.50 13.92
CA VAL A 25 -8.85 -6.17 12.62
C VAL A 25 -8.38 -5.16 11.56
N TYR A 26 -9.01 -3.98 11.47
CA TYR A 26 -8.58 -2.96 10.52
C TYR A 26 -7.17 -2.44 10.82
N LEU A 27 -6.80 -2.27 12.09
CA LEU A 27 -5.47 -1.85 12.50
C LEU A 27 -4.39 -2.89 12.15
N ILE A 28 -4.69 -4.19 12.29
CA ILE A 28 -3.77 -5.26 11.86
C ILE A 28 -3.55 -5.18 10.36
N ILE A 29 -4.62 -5.08 9.58
CA ILE A 29 -4.54 -5.01 8.11
C ILE A 29 -3.75 -3.76 7.68
N PHE A 30 -4.05 -2.61 8.27
CA PHE A 30 -3.34 -1.36 8.03
C PHE A 30 -1.84 -1.49 8.33
N SER A 31 -1.49 -2.07 9.48
CA SER A 31 -0.10 -2.26 9.91
C SER A 31 0.66 -3.18 8.95
N VAL A 32 0.07 -4.31 8.58
CA VAL A 32 0.67 -5.26 7.62
C VAL A 32 0.85 -4.62 6.25
N ALA A 33 -0.18 -3.95 5.72
CA ALA A 33 -0.09 -3.28 4.43
C ALA A 33 0.97 -2.16 4.42
N SER A 34 1.04 -1.37 5.49
CA SER A 34 2.06 -0.32 5.62
C SER A 34 3.48 -0.88 5.69
N LEU A 35 3.67 -2.02 6.36
CA LEU A 35 4.98 -2.67 6.47
C LEU A 35 5.43 -3.23 5.12
N ILE A 36 4.53 -3.91 4.40
CA ILE A 36 4.79 -4.40 3.04
C ILE A 36 5.11 -3.24 2.10
N GLY A 37 4.31 -2.16 2.14
CA GLY A 37 4.53 -0.97 1.34
C GLY A 37 5.90 -0.33 1.59
N MET A 38 6.31 -0.21 2.86
CA MET A 38 7.63 0.31 3.22
C MET A 38 8.78 -0.58 2.70
N ILE A 39 8.68 -1.90 2.86
CA ILE A 39 9.71 -2.84 2.38
C ILE A 39 9.87 -2.72 0.86
N LEU A 40 8.76 -2.70 0.13
CA LEU A 40 8.77 -2.55 -1.33
C LEU A 40 9.32 -1.19 -1.78
N LEU A 41 9.03 -0.14 -1.02
CA LEU A 41 9.54 1.20 -1.30
C LEU A 41 11.06 1.27 -1.08
N TYR A 42 11.59 0.69 0.01
CA TYR A 42 13.03 0.55 0.20
C TYR A 42 13.68 -0.26 -0.92
N PHE A 43 13.09 -1.40 -1.28
CA PHE A 43 13.59 -2.22 -2.37
C PHE A 43 13.64 -1.44 -3.69
N ARG A 44 12.58 -0.68 -4.00
CA ARG A 44 12.54 0.18 -5.19
C ARG A 44 13.63 1.26 -5.18
N ILE A 45 13.86 1.90 -4.04
CA ILE A 45 14.91 2.93 -3.89
C ILE A 45 16.29 2.30 -4.13
N ILE A 46 16.58 1.17 -3.49
CA ILE A 46 17.85 0.44 -3.65
C ILE A 46 18.06 0.09 -5.13
N VAL A 47 17.06 -0.54 -5.77
CA VAL A 47 17.18 -0.91 -7.19
C VAL A 47 17.43 0.31 -8.07
N THR A 48 16.75 1.43 -7.82
CA THR A 48 16.91 2.65 -8.62
C THR A 48 18.26 3.31 -8.44
N LEU A 49 18.82 3.30 -7.21
CA LEU A 49 20.11 3.93 -6.92
C LEU A 49 21.30 3.10 -7.40
N PHE A 50 21.23 1.77 -7.29
CA PHE A 50 22.36 0.89 -7.59
C PHE A 50 22.38 0.37 -9.04
N PHE A 51 21.24 0.32 -9.75
CA PHE A 51 21.14 -0.20 -11.12
C PHE A 51 20.65 0.91 -12.06
N ASN A 52 21.54 1.83 -12.41
CA ASN A 52 21.13 3.12 -12.99
C ASN A 52 21.08 3.15 -14.53
N GLU A 53 21.63 2.17 -15.28
CA GLU A 53 21.87 2.40 -16.73
C GLU A 53 21.45 1.30 -17.73
N GLU A 54 21.25 0.04 -17.36
CA GLU A 54 20.74 -0.97 -18.31
C GLU A 54 19.61 -1.81 -17.70
N LEU A 55 18.39 -1.27 -17.80
CA LEU A 55 17.19 -1.99 -17.40
C LEU A 55 16.83 -3.02 -18.49
N ASP A 56 17.33 -4.24 -18.33
CA ASP A 56 16.90 -5.42 -19.08
C ASP A 56 15.37 -5.57 -19.07
N LYS A 57 14.78 -6.22 -20.08
CA LYS A 57 13.31 -6.45 -20.15
C LYS A 57 12.74 -7.06 -18.86
N ASN A 58 13.50 -7.91 -18.16
CA ASN A 58 13.09 -8.49 -16.88
C ASN A 58 12.94 -7.42 -15.77
N SER A 59 13.85 -6.44 -15.72
CA SER A 59 13.82 -5.38 -14.73
C SER A 59 12.61 -4.42 -14.90
N LEU A 60 12.15 -4.21 -16.13
CA LEU A 60 10.91 -3.46 -16.42
C LEU A 60 9.67 -4.18 -15.87
N ILE A 61 9.61 -5.52 -16.00
CA ILE A 61 8.52 -6.33 -15.45
C ILE A 61 8.53 -6.25 -13.91
N HIS A 62 9.69 -6.41 -13.28
CA HIS A 62 9.83 -6.29 -11.83
C HIS A 62 9.38 -4.92 -11.32
N CYS A 63 9.81 -3.84 -11.96
CA CYS A 63 9.42 -2.49 -11.59
C CYS A 63 7.90 -2.26 -11.71
N ARG A 64 7.25 -2.77 -12.77
CA ARG A 64 5.78 -2.68 -12.93
C ARG A 64 5.06 -3.45 -11.84
N ILE A 65 5.50 -4.65 -11.52
CA ILE A 65 4.94 -5.46 -10.43
C ILE A 65 5.07 -4.72 -9.11
N ILE A 66 6.27 -4.22 -8.77
CA ILE A 66 6.53 -3.47 -7.53
C ILE A 66 5.64 -2.23 -7.44
N THR A 67 5.52 -1.46 -8.54
CA THR A 67 4.67 -0.27 -8.57
C THR A 67 3.19 -0.61 -8.37
N THR A 68 2.73 -1.72 -8.95
CA THR A 68 1.35 -2.19 -8.79
C THR A 68 1.08 -2.61 -7.35
N ILE A 69 2.00 -3.34 -6.73
CA ILE A 69 1.86 -3.74 -5.33
C ILE A 69 1.93 -2.52 -4.40
N LEU A 70 2.80 -1.55 -4.67
CA LEU A 70 2.87 -0.30 -3.92
C LEU A 70 1.54 0.47 -3.99
N ASN A 71 0.96 0.64 -5.18
CA ASN A 71 -0.35 1.27 -5.34
C ASN A 71 -1.45 0.50 -4.61
N PHE A 72 -1.46 -0.82 -4.71
CA PHE A 72 -2.39 -1.68 -3.99
C PHE A 72 -2.28 -1.47 -2.47
N THR A 73 -1.08 -1.55 -1.90
CA THR A 73 -0.86 -1.36 -0.46
C THR A 73 -1.24 0.03 0.01
N PHE A 74 -0.93 1.08 -0.77
CA PHE A 74 -1.30 2.45 -0.47
C PHE A 74 -2.82 2.63 -0.42
N MET A 75 -3.53 2.18 -1.45
CA MET A 75 -4.99 2.25 -1.51
C MET A 75 -5.62 1.48 -0.34
N LEU A 76 -5.07 0.30 -0.03
CA LEU A 76 -5.53 -0.50 1.10
C LEU A 76 -5.36 0.26 2.43
N CYS A 77 -4.23 0.92 2.68
CA CYS A 77 -4.03 1.78 3.85
C CYS A 77 -5.02 2.94 3.91
N VAL A 78 -5.27 3.64 2.79
CA VAL A 78 -6.23 4.75 2.73
C VAL A 78 -7.65 4.28 3.09
N TRP A 79 -8.11 3.21 2.46
CA TRP A 79 -9.45 2.68 2.70
C TRP A 79 -9.63 2.12 4.10
N THR A 80 -8.66 1.35 4.60
CA THR A 80 -8.71 0.84 5.98
C THR A 80 -8.69 1.98 7.00
N GLY A 81 -7.92 3.05 6.77
CA GLY A 81 -7.94 4.27 7.59
C GLY A 81 -9.31 4.98 7.56
N ALA A 82 -9.96 5.02 6.39
CA ALA A 82 -11.32 5.55 6.26
C ALA A 82 -12.34 4.73 7.06
N PHE A 83 -12.30 3.39 6.96
CA PHE A 83 -13.19 2.51 7.72
C PHE A 83 -12.99 2.65 9.23
N VAL A 84 -11.74 2.76 9.70
CA VAL A 84 -11.42 3.04 11.10
C VAL A 84 -12.06 4.35 11.57
N SER A 85 -12.00 5.39 10.72
CA SER A 85 -12.58 6.70 11.03
C SER A 85 -14.10 6.66 11.08
N ILE A 86 -14.73 6.02 10.09
CA ILE A 86 -16.19 5.82 10.04
C ILE A 86 -16.66 5.03 11.26
N GLU A 87 -15.96 3.96 11.61
CA GLU A 87 -16.30 3.12 12.75
C GLU A 87 -16.25 3.90 14.08
N ARG A 88 -15.22 4.73 14.29
CA ARG A 88 -15.14 5.60 15.48
C ARG A 88 -16.32 6.56 15.56
N VAL A 89 -16.70 7.18 14.44
CA VAL A 89 -17.84 8.09 14.38
C VAL A 89 -19.15 7.36 14.67
N LEU A 90 -19.34 6.16 14.11
CA LEU A 90 -20.53 5.34 14.35
C LEU A 90 -20.66 4.91 15.82
N ILE A 91 -19.55 4.52 16.45
CA ILE A 91 -19.52 4.18 17.88
C ILE A 91 -19.93 5.39 18.72
N GLN A 92 -19.41 6.57 18.40
CA GLN A 92 -19.69 7.80 19.14
C GLN A 92 -21.14 8.28 18.98
N LEU A 93 -21.68 8.25 17.76
CA LEU A 93 -23.02 8.79 17.47
C LEU A 93 -24.15 7.86 17.93
N TYR A 94 -24.00 6.56 17.73
CA TYR A 94 -25.10 5.61 17.86
C TYR A 94 -24.91 4.63 19.03
N LYS A 95 -23.83 4.77 19.82
CA LYS A 95 -23.44 3.81 20.86
C LYS A 95 -23.47 2.35 20.36
N TYR A 96 -23.13 2.14 19.07
CA TYR A 96 -23.10 0.81 18.49
C TYR A 96 -22.15 -0.07 19.32
N SER A 97 -22.64 -1.23 19.75
CA SER A 97 -21.81 -2.22 20.43
C SER A 97 -20.63 -2.61 19.53
N LEU A 98 -19.42 -2.37 20.01
CA LEU A 98 -18.11 -2.76 19.44
C LEU A 98 -18.01 -4.25 19.06
N TYR A 99 -18.97 -5.07 19.49
CA TYR A 99 -18.99 -6.52 19.34
C TYR A 99 -19.94 -7.03 18.27
N ARG A 100 -20.57 -6.16 17.45
CA ARG A 100 -21.50 -6.61 16.40
C ARG A 100 -20.75 -7.39 15.31
N SER A 101 -20.62 -8.69 15.59
CA SER A 101 -20.21 -9.81 14.75
C SER A 101 -18.96 -9.56 13.90
N ARG A 102 -17.79 -9.81 14.50
CA ARG A 102 -16.47 -9.96 13.85
C ARG A 102 -16.50 -10.58 12.45
N LYS A 103 -17.42 -11.53 12.21
CA LYS A 103 -17.66 -12.14 10.90
C LYS A 103 -17.90 -11.10 9.79
N TYR A 104 -18.71 -10.07 10.04
CA TYR A 104 -19.01 -9.03 9.04
C TYR A 104 -17.78 -8.17 8.75
N VAL A 105 -17.01 -7.80 9.78
CA VAL A 105 -15.78 -7.02 9.61
C VAL A 105 -14.74 -7.79 8.80
N VAL A 106 -14.61 -9.09 9.06
CA VAL A 106 -13.74 -9.96 8.25
C VAL A 106 -14.24 -10.04 6.80
N VAL A 107 -15.54 -10.21 6.58
CA VAL A 107 -16.12 -10.24 5.23
C VAL A 107 -15.91 -8.91 4.50
N ILE A 108 -16.17 -7.77 5.14
CA ILE A 108 -15.94 -6.44 4.58
C ILE A 108 -14.46 -6.25 4.24
N SER A 109 -13.56 -6.67 5.15
CA SER A 109 -12.12 -6.60 4.92
C SER A 109 -11.67 -7.44 3.73
N VAL A 110 -12.19 -8.66 3.59
CA VAL A 110 -11.91 -9.53 2.44
C VAL A 110 -12.45 -8.94 1.15
N LEU A 111 -13.69 -8.43 1.14
CA LEU A 111 -14.28 -7.76 -0.01
C LEU A 111 -13.48 -6.52 -0.41
N LEU A 112 -12.99 -5.75 0.55
CA LEU A 112 -12.13 -4.60 0.29
C LEU A 112 -10.82 -5.02 -0.37
N ILE A 113 -10.16 -6.06 0.14
CA ILE A 113 -8.93 -6.61 -0.46
C ILE A 113 -9.18 -7.05 -1.90
N LEU A 114 -10.26 -7.79 -2.16
CA LEU A 114 -10.62 -8.26 -3.50
C LEU A 114 -10.92 -7.10 -4.45
N LEU A 115 -11.67 -6.09 -3.99
CA LEU A 115 -11.98 -4.90 -4.78
C LEU A 115 -10.71 -4.14 -5.15
N MET A 116 -9.81 -3.92 -4.18
CA MET A 116 -8.53 -3.25 -4.45
C MET A 116 -7.65 -4.07 -5.39
N ALA A 117 -7.66 -5.41 -5.28
CA ALA A 117 -6.92 -6.28 -6.19
C ALA A 117 -7.46 -6.16 -7.62
N ALA A 118 -8.78 -6.20 -7.80
CA ALA A 118 -9.42 -6.05 -9.12
C ALA A 118 -9.08 -4.71 -9.77
N VAL A 119 -9.17 -3.60 -9.03
CA VAL A 119 -8.80 -2.27 -9.53
C VAL A 119 -7.33 -2.23 -9.96
N ASN A 120 -6.42 -2.77 -9.15
CA ASN A 120 -4.99 -2.75 -9.50
C ASN A 120 -4.65 -3.69 -10.67
N ILE A 121 -5.33 -4.84 -10.81
CA ILE A 121 -5.17 -5.74 -11.97
C ILE A 121 -5.59 -5.03 -13.26
N THR A 122 -6.71 -4.31 -13.27
CA THR A 122 -7.13 -3.55 -14.47
C THR A 122 -6.11 -2.48 -14.84
N THR A 123 -5.52 -1.81 -13.85
CA THR A 123 -4.42 -0.85 -14.12
C THR A 123 -3.19 -1.55 -14.68
N PHE A 124 -2.81 -2.72 -14.16
CA PHE A 124 -1.66 -3.49 -14.67
C PHE A 124 -1.85 -3.91 -16.13
N ILE A 125 -3.04 -4.40 -16.49
CA ILE A 125 -3.37 -4.80 -17.86
C ILE A 125 -3.39 -3.59 -18.79
N GLY A 126 -3.96 -2.46 -18.36
CA GLY A 126 -3.98 -1.21 -19.14
C GLY A 126 -2.58 -0.71 -19.50
N TRP A 127 -1.60 -0.89 -18.62
CA TRP A 127 -0.19 -0.56 -18.87
C TRP A 127 0.49 -1.49 -19.90
N GLN A 128 -0.03 -2.71 -20.06
CA GLN A 128 0.42 -3.63 -21.09
C GLN A 128 -0.15 -3.25 -22.45
N SER A 129 -1.43 -2.86 -22.51
CA SER A 129 -2.10 -2.42 -23.74
C SER A 129 -1.63 -1.05 -24.24
N ALA A 130 -1.24 -0.14 -23.35
CA ALA A 130 -0.71 1.18 -23.71
C ALA A 130 0.78 1.20 -24.07
N ALA A 131 1.45 0.05 -24.10
CA ALA A 131 2.82 -0.08 -24.57
C ALA A 131 2.90 0.07 -26.10
N HIS A 132 2.56 1.25 -26.62
CA HIS A 132 2.87 1.63 -27.99
C HIS A 132 4.40 1.71 -28.16
N PRO A 133 4.96 1.23 -29.28
CA PRO A 133 6.41 1.16 -29.51
C PRO A 133 7.12 2.53 -29.59
N SER A 134 6.38 3.64 -29.62
CA SER A 134 6.92 4.99 -29.81
C SER A 134 7.23 5.76 -28.51
N VAL A 135 6.87 5.25 -27.33
CA VAL A 135 7.21 5.87 -26.04
C VAL A 135 8.11 4.94 -25.24
N PRO A 136 9.39 5.28 -25.03
CA PRO A 136 10.28 4.44 -24.25
C PRO A 136 9.77 4.36 -22.80
N ASN A 137 9.15 3.22 -22.48
CA ASN A 137 8.65 2.84 -21.16
C ASN A 137 9.74 2.85 -20.05
N MET A 138 11.01 3.07 -20.41
CA MET A 138 12.13 3.18 -19.49
C MET A 138 12.01 4.35 -18.50
N ARG A 139 11.22 5.40 -18.81
CA ARG A 139 11.03 6.53 -17.87
C ARG A 139 10.01 6.30 -16.76
N LEU A 140 9.24 5.20 -16.77
CA LEU A 140 8.19 4.93 -15.76
C LEU A 140 8.75 4.36 -14.45
N CYS A 141 9.95 3.78 -14.48
CA CYS A 141 10.62 3.21 -13.31
C CYS A 141 11.50 4.20 -12.58
N LYS A 142 12.06 5.18 -13.30
CA LYS A 142 12.63 6.38 -12.68
C LYS A 142 11.52 7.04 -11.88
N PHE A 143 11.80 7.40 -10.62
CA PHE A 143 11.05 8.47 -9.96
C PHE A 143 10.87 9.57 -11.01
N ARG A 144 9.63 9.97 -11.31
CA ARG A 144 9.36 11.16 -12.11
C ARG A 144 10.26 12.21 -11.48
N GLN A 145 11.36 12.56 -12.17
CA GLN A 145 12.48 13.28 -11.57
C GLN A 145 11.86 14.39 -10.74
N LEU A 146 12.17 14.41 -9.44
CA LEU A 146 11.78 15.56 -8.64
C LEU A 146 12.25 16.76 -9.46
N PRO A 147 11.32 17.60 -9.89
CA PRO A 147 11.62 18.57 -10.91
C PRO A 147 12.80 19.44 -10.46
N ALA A 148 13.66 19.79 -11.42
CA ALA A 148 15.06 20.22 -11.25
C ALA A 148 15.32 21.42 -10.32
N TYR A 149 14.29 21.97 -9.68
CA TYR A 149 14.38 23.05 -8.70
C TYR A 149 14.94 22.63 -7.33
N LEU A 150 15.18 21.34 -7.07
CA LEU A 150 15.83 20.87 -5.83
C LEU A 150 17.36 20.72 -5.94
N ASN A 151 17.96 20.95 -7.11
CA ASN A 151 19.42 21.02 -7.29
C ASN A 151 20.03 22.38 -6.87
N ILE A 152 19.27 23.25 -6.19
CA ILE A 152 19.78 24.55 -5.73
C ILE A 152 20.54 24.43 -4.38
N PHE A 153 20.56 23.25 -3.75
CA PHE A 153 21.25 23.02 -2.47
C PHE A 153 22.65 22.38 -2.59
N GLU A 154 23.18 22.22 -3.80
CA GLU A 154 24.61 21.97 -4.03
C GLU A 154 25.27 23.23 -4.61
N MET A 155 25.49 24.23 -3.75
CA MET A 155 26.50 25.27 -3.91
C MET A 155 27.19 25.50 -2.57
#